data_AF-A0A147KK16-F1
#
_entry.id   AF-A0A147KK16-F1
#
_cell.length_a   1.000
_cell.length_b   1.000
_cell.length_c   1.000
_cell.angle_alpha   90.00
_cell.angle_beta   90.00
_cell.angle_gamma   90.00
#
_symmetry.space_group_name_H-M   'P 1'
#
loop_
_entity.id
_entity.type
_entity.pdbx_description
1 polymer ?
#
loop_
_entity_poly.entity_id
_entity_poly.type
_entity_poly.pdbx_seq_one_letter_code
_entity_poly.pdbx_strand_id
1 'polypeptide(L)'
;MSGFKKFLFQGNLVQLAVAVVIGAVFSDLVTAFTTAFITPLLGIFGGVPKFASLSFTINGSEFQYGAFIDALISFLLTAAILYFFVVLPMTKMLERFARAEEATHRECPACFSEISRKATRCAFCTSEVTPEKSG
;
A
#
# COMPACT_ATOMS: atom_id res chain seq x y z
N MET A 1 25.30 20.00 -18.91
CA MET A 1 25.26 19.52 -17.50
C MET A 1 24.21 20.26 -16.64
N SER A 2 24.00 21.57 -16.80
CA SER A 2 22.99 22.34 -16.02
C SER A 2 21.53 21.93 -16.26
N GLY A 3 21.17 21.54 -17.49
CA GLY A 3 19.82 21.10 -17.84
C GLY A 3 19.40 19.79 -17.18
N PHE A 4 20.31 18.81 -17.06
CA PHE A 4 20.05 17.53 -16.41
C PHE A 4 19.81 17.69 -14.90
N LYS A 5 20.61 18.54 -14.24
CA LYS A 5 20.42 18.90 -12.84
C LYS A 5 19.05 19.58 -12.60
N LYS A 6 18.65 20.51 -13.49
CA LYS A 6 17.32 21.16 -13.42
C LYS A 6 16.15 20.17 -13.60
N PHE A 7 16.30 19.18 -14.47
CA PHE A 7 15.31 18.12 -14.66
C PHE A 7 15.19 17.19 -13.44
N LEU A 8 16.32 16.79 -12.83
CA LEU A 8 16.32 16.02 -11.59
C LEU A 8 15.66 16.79 -10.42
N PHE A 9 15.80 18.12 -10.37
CA PHE A 9 15.19 18.94 -9.31
C PHE A 9 13.71 19.29 -9.53
N GLN A 10 13.05 18.78 -10.57
CA GLN A 10 11.62 19.05 -10.81
C GLN A 10 10.67 18.41 -9.79
N GLY A 11 11.16 17.79 -8.71
CA GLY A 11 10.36 17.28 -7.58
C GLY A 11 9.55 16.03 -7.91
N ASN A 12 8.74 16.08 -8.97
CA ASN A 12 7.91 14.99 -9.48
C ASN A 12 8.75 13.74 -9.83
N LEU A 13 9.91 13.91 -10.47
CA LEU A 13 10.76 12.79 -10.88
C LEU A 13 11.43 12.09 -9.69
N VAL A 14 11.87 12.85 -8.68
CA VAL A 14 12.54 12.30 -7.50
C VAL A 14 11.55 11.51 -6.64
N GLN A 15 10.33 12.03 -6.45
CA GLN A 15 9.28 11.32 -5.73
C GLN A 15 8.93 9.99 -6.41
N LEU A 16 8.78 10.01 -7.74
CA LEU A 16 8.52 8.80 -8.52
C LEU A 16 9.69 7.81 -8.44
N ALA A 17 10.93 8.28 -8.56
CA ALA A 17 12.12 7.43 -8.47
C ALA A 17 12.22 6.76 -7.08
N VAL A 18 12.00 7.51 -6.01
CA VAL A 18 12.01 6.98 -4.64
C VAL A 18 10.88 5.96 -4.44
N ALA A 19 9.68 6.24 -4.94
CA ALA A 19 8.55 5.31 -4.86
C ALA A 19 8.84 3.96 -5.55
N VAL A 20 9.44 3.98 -6.74
CA VAL A 20 9.80 2.76 -7.48
C VAL A 20 10.87 1.95 -6.75
N VAL A 21 11.93 2.60 -6.25
CA VAL A 21 13.01 1.91 -5.54
C VAL A 21 12.52 1.27 -4.24
N ILE A 22 11.72 2.01 -3.45
CA ILE A 22 11.14 1.47 -2.21
C ILE A 22 10.19 0.32 -2.52
N GLY A 23 9.37 0.45 -3.57
CA GLY A 23 8.47 -0.62 -4.01
C GLY A 23 9.21 -1.91 -4.37
N ALA A 24 10.34 -1.80 -5.08
CA ALA A 24 11.17 -2.95 -5.44
C ALA A 24 11.78 -3.63 -4.20
N VAL A 25 12.46 -2.87 -3.34
CA VAL A 25 13.10 -3.42 -2.13
C VAL A 25 12.08 -4.06 -1.19
N PHE A 26 10.90 -3.47 -1.08
CA PHE A 26 9.84 -4.02 -0.26
C PHE A 26 9.26 -5.32 -0.85
N SER A 27 9.06 -5.38 -2.17
CA SER A 27 8.66 -6.61 -2.85
C SER A 27 9.69 -7.75 -2.64
N ASP A 28 10.98 -7.43 -2.68
CA ASP A 28 12.05 -8.41 -2.43
C ASP A 28 12.03 -8.92 -0.98
N LEU A 29 11.82 -8.04 0.00
CA LEU A 29 11.70 -8.41 1.41
C LEU A 29 10.55 -9.41 1.64
N VAL A 30 9.41 -9.14 1.01
CA VAL A 30 8.21 -9.97 1.16
C VAL A 30 8.39 -11.30 0.45
N THR A 31 8.98 -11.30 -0.75
CA THR A 31 9.36 -12.54 -1.47
C THR A 31 10.29 -13.38 -0.60
N ALA A 32 11.33 -12.78 -0.02
CA ALA A 32 12.27 -13.48 0.84
C ALA A 32 11.58 -14.08 2.08
N PHE A 33 10.65 -13.36 2.70
CA PHE A 33 9.85 -13.88 3.82
C PHE A 33 8.99 -15.08 3.39
N THR A 34 8.28 -14.98 2.27
CA THR A 34 7.45 -16.08 1.76
C THR A 34 8.29 -17.30 1.44
N THR A 35 9.40 -17.14 0.72
CA THR A 35 10.27 -18.27 0.37
C THR A 35 10.95 -18.89 1.59
N ALA A 36 11.35 -18.09 2.58
CA ALA A 36 12.06 -18.59 3.77
C ALA A 36 11.13 -19.26 4.79
N PHE A 37 9.90 -18.77 4.97
CA PHE A 37 9.01 -19.26 6.03
C PHE A 37 7.81 -20.02 5.47
N ILE A 38 7.15 -19.49 4.44
CA ILE A 38 5.88 -20.02 3.95
C ILE A 38 6.09 -21.26 3.07
N THR A 39 7.01 -21.22 2.11
CA THR A 39 7.28 -22.37 1.23
C THR A 39 7.67 -23.64 2.01
N PRO A 40 8.54 -23.58 3.05
CA PRO A 40 8.82 -24.75 3.89
C PRO A 40 7.62 -25.21 4.73
N LEU A 41 6.82 -24.28 5.27
CA LEU A 41 5.60 -24.62 6.01
C LEU A 41 4.60 -25.39 5.13
N LEU A 42 4.41 -24.94 3.89
CA LEU A 42 3.58 -25.64 2.91
C LEU A 42 4.14 -27.03 2.56
N GLY A 43 5.47 -27.16 2.46
CA GLY A 43 6.12 -28.46 2.26
C GLY A 43 5.88 -29.45 3.40
N ILE A 44 5.70 -28.95 4.63
CA ILE A 44 5.44 -29.78 5.82
C ILE A 44 3.95 -30.18 5.92
N PHE A 45 3.01 -29.24 5.70
CA PHE A 45 1.58 -29.50 5.83
C PHE A 45 0.93 -30.11 4.57
N GLY A 46 1.50 -29.88 3.39
CA GLY A 46 0.99 -30.32 2.09
C GLY A 46 1.40 -31.74 1.68
N GLY A 47 2.23 -32.42 2.48
CA GLY A 47 2.43 -33.85 2.36
C GLY A 47 3.11 -34.36 1.08
N VAL A 48 3.79 -33.54 0.27
CA VAL A 48 4.90 -33.97 -0.61
C VAL A 48 5.75 -32.72 -0.94
N PRO A 49 7.08 -32.73 -0.81
CA PRO A 49 7.94 -31.60 -1.19
C PRO A 49 7.99 -31.33 -2.73
N LYS A 50 7.09 -31.93 -3.51
CA LYS A 50 7.10 -31.85 -4.98
C LYS A 50 5.69 -31.93 -5.56
N PHE A 51 4.93 -30.83 -5.49
CA PHE A 51 3.96 -30.60 -6.57
C PHE A 51 4.72 -30.45 -7.91
N ALA A 52 5.95 -29.95 -7.90
CA ALA A 52 6.84 -29.88 -9.07
C ALA A 52 7.09 -31.23 -9.80
N SER A 53 6.96 -32.40 -9.14
CA SER A 53 7.12 -33.70 -9.80
C SER A 53 5.84 -34.28 -10.38
N LEU A 54 4.71 -33.60 -10.20
CA LEU A 54 3.48 -33.90 -10.91
C LEU A 54 3.60 -33.27 -12.30
N SER A 55 4.20 -34.06 -13.20
CA SER A 55 4.38 -33.73 -14.60
C SER A 55 3.51 -34.64 -15.47
N PHE A 56 2.80 -34.07 -16.43
CA PHE A 56 2.18 -34.88 -17.49
C PHE A 56 3.02 -34.75 -18.75
N THR A 57 3.42 -35.89 -19.32
CA THR A 57 4.23 -35.92 -20.54
C THR A 57 3.31 -36.17 -21.74
N ILE A 58 3.12 -35.17 -22.59
CA ILE A 58 2.43 -35.32 -23.87
C ILE A 58 3.47 -35.11 -24.97
N ASN A 59 3.63 -36.10 -25.85
CA ASN A 59 4.40 -35.95 -27.09
C ASN A 59 5.86 -35.48 -26.88
N GLY A 60 6.51 -35.96 -25.81
CA GLY A 60 7.89 -35.60 -25.45
C GLY A 60 8.05 -34.26 -24.70
N SER A 61 6.97 -33.52 -24.45
CA SER A 61 6.98 -32.29 -23.66
C SER A 61 6.51 -32.56 -22.23
N GLU A 62 7.34 -32.20 -21.24
CA GLU A 62 7.06 -32.35 -19.81
C GLU A 62 6.29 -31.13 -19.28
N PHE A 63 5.02 -31.29 -18.92
CA PHE A 63 4.21 -30.22 -18.34
C PHE A 63 4.20 -30.32 -16.81
N GLN A 64 5.02 -29.51 -16.14
CA GLN A 64 5.16 -29.46 -14.69
C GLN A 64 4.07 -28.57 -14.03
N TYR A 65 2.81 -29.02 -14.09
CA TYR A 65 1.69 -28.23 -13.57
C TYR A 65 1.76 -27.98 -12.07
N GLY A 66 2.40 -28.86 -11.29
CA GLY A 66 2.51 -28.60 -9.87
C GLY A 66 3.56 -27.56 -9.48
N ALA A 67 4.49 -27.18 -10.37
CA ALA A 67 5.32 -25.99 -10.18
C ALA A 67 4.47 -24.70 -10.29
N PHE A 68 3.46 -24.72 -11.17
CA PHE A 68 2.51 -23.61 -11.29
C PHE A 68 1.60 -23.50 -10.06
N ILE A 69 1.12 -24.63 -9.52
CA ILE A 69 0.30 -24.65 -8.30
C ILE A 69 1.10 -24.10 -7.10
N ASP A 70 2.37 -24.49 -6.96
CA ASP A 70 3.25 -23.98 -5.91
C ASP A 70 3.48 -22.47 -6.02
N ALA A 71 3.75 -21.98 -7.24
CA ALA A 71 3.87 -20.56 -7.52
C ALA A 71 2.58 -19.79 -7.22
N LEU A 72 1.42 -20.36 -7.57
CA LEU A 72 0.11 -19.76 -7.32
C LEU A 72 -0.20 -19.66 -5.82
N ILE A 73 0.05 -20.72 -5.05
CA ILE A 73 -0.14 -20.72 -3.59
C ILE A 73 0.80 -19.70 -2.94
N SER A 74 2.08 -19.70 -3.33
CA SER A 74 3.07 -18.74 -2.83
C SER A 74 2.68 -17.29 -3.14
N PHE A 75 2.13 -17.03 -4.34
CA PHE A 75 1.61 -15.73 -4.74
C PHE A 75 0.42 -15.29 -3.89
N LEU A 76 -0.57 -16.17 -3.69
CA LEU A 76 -1.76 -15.85 -2.90
C LEU A 76 -1.42 -15.56 -1.44
N LEU A 77 -0.49 -16.31 -0.85
CA LEU A 77 -0.06 -16.08 0.53
C LEU A 77 0.74 -14.79 0.67
N THR A 78 1.63 -14.50 -0.27
CA THR A 78 2.36 -13.23 -0.35
C THR A 78 1.37 -12.06 -0.45
N ALA A 79 0.40 -12.14 -1.35
CA ALA A 79 -0.64 -11.13 -1.52
C ALA A 79 -1.47 -10.94 -0.24
N ALA A 80 -1.82 -12.03 0.44
CA ALA A 80 -2.56 -11.98 1.71
C ALA A 80 -1.75 -11.27 2.81
N ILE A 81 -0.46 -11.55 2.93
CA ILE A 81 0.44 -10.90 3.90
C ILE A 81 0.56 -9.41 3.58
N LEU A 82 0.83 -9.05 2.32
CA LEU A 82 0.90 -7.66 1.86
C LEU A 82 -0.37 -6.89 2.20
N TYR A 83 -1.52 -7.47 1.89
CA TYR A 83 -2.80 -6.86 2.15
C TYR A 83 -3.05 -6.66 3.65
N PHE A 84 -2.81 -7.69 4.47
CA PHE A 84 -3.14 -7.65 5.89
C PHE A 84 -2.15 -6.82 6.72
N PHE A 85 -0.85 -6.89 6.43
CA PHE A 85 0.20 -6.23 7.22
C PHE A 85 0.61 -4.85 6.70
N VAL A 86 0.29 -4.49 5.46
CA VAL A 86 0.64 -3.19 4.89
C VAL A 86 -0.59 -2.40 4.50
N VAL A 87 -1.39 -2.94 3.57
CA VAL A 87 -2.51 -2.19 3.00
C VAL A 87 -3.54 -1.86 4.09
N LEU A 88 -3.98 -2.85 4.86
CA LEU A 88 -5.00 -2.68 5.90
C LEU A 88 -4.60 -1.71 7.03
N PRO A 89 -3.39 -1.78 7.64
CA PRO A 89 -3.00 -0.79 8.64
C PRO A 89 -2.76 0.58 8.02
N MET A 90 -2.22 0.66 6.80
CA MET A 90 -1.99 1.94 6.14
C MET A 90 -3.31 2.64 5.78
N THR A 91 -4.31 1.92 5.27
CA THR A 91 -5.64 2.47 5.01
C THR A 91 -6.31 2.92 6.30
N LYS A 92 -6.30 2.10 7.36
CA LYS A 92 -6.82 2.50 8.68
C LYS A 92 -6.12 3.72 9.25
N MET A 93 -4.80 3.82 9.08
CA MET A 93 -4.02 4.96 9.58
C MET A 93 -4.34 6.23 8.80
N LEU A 94 -4.46 6.14 7.47
CA LEU A 94 -4.86 7.25 6.61
C LEU A 94 -6.27 7.74 6.93
N GLU A 95 -7.24 6.84 7.09
CA GLU A 95 -8.61 7.18 7.50
C GLU A 95 -8.63 7.88 8.86
N ARG A 96 -7.77 7.45 9.80
CA ARG A 96 -7.65 8.08 11.11
C ARG A 96 -7.07 9.48 11.03
N PHE A 97 -6.09 9.73 10.16
CA PHE A 97 -5.55 11.07 9.94
C PHE A 97 -6.54 11.98 9.22
N ALA A 98 -7.21 11.49 8.18
CA ALA A 98 -8.25 12.25 7.46
C ALA A 98 -9.38 12.66 8.40
N ARG A 99 -9.88 11.73 9.24
CA ARG A 99 -10.88 12.03 10.26
C ARG A 99 -10.39 13.04 11.31
N ALA A 100 -9.09 13.01 11.66
CA ALA A 100 -8.52 13.99 12.59
C ALA A 100 -8.45 15.39 11.97
N GLU A 101 -8.19 15.50 10.67
CA GLU A 101 -8.20 16.76 9.92
C GLU A 101 -9.63 17.33 9.82
N GLU A 102 -10.60 16.51 9.41
CA GLU A 102 -12.03 16.87 9.38
C GLU A 102 -12.57 17.30 10.77
N ALA A 103 -12.06 16.70 11.85
CA ALA A 103 -12.47 17.09 13.21
C ALA A 103 -11.98 18.49 13.60
N THR A 104 -10.97 19.04 12.93
CA THR A 104 -10.44 20.39 13.23
C THR A 104 -11.07 21.49 12.37
N HIS A 105 -11.69 21.12 11.26
CA HIS A 105 -12.33 22.03 10.30
C HIS A 105 -13.86 21.86 10.31
N ARG A 106 -14.56 22.91 9.85
CA ARG A 106 -16.01 22.95 9.63
C ARG A 106 -16.33 23.97 8.54
N GLU A 107 -17.51 23.87 7.95
CA GLU A 107 -17.97 24.86 6.98
C GLU A 107 -18.46 26.14 7.67
N CYS A 108 -18.11 27.29 7.09
CA CYS A 108 -18.64 28.58 7.51
C CYS A 108 -20.11 28.73 7.07
N PRO A 109 -21.06 29.07 7.96
CA PRO A 109 -22.48 29.19 7.61
C PRO A 109 -22.80 30.36 6.67
N ALA A 110 -21.89 31.33 6.53
CA ALA A 110 -22.12 32.51 5.69
C ALA A 110 -21.58 32.36 4.26
N CYS A 111 -20.46 31.63 4.08
CA CYS A 111 -19.75 31.58 2.79
C CYS A 111 -19.31 30.17 2.36
N PHE A 112 -19.62 29.13 3.14
CA PHE A 112 -19.35 27.72 2.85
C PHE A 112 -17.86 27.35 2.66
N SER A 113 -16.93 28.23 3.03
CA SER A 113 -15.50 27.92 3.07
C SER A 113 -15.15 27.09 4.30
N GLU A 114 -14.15 26.19 4.19
CA GLU A 114 -13.60 25.44 5.33
C GLU A 114 -12.84 26.36 6.30
N ILE A 115 -13.30 26.44 7.54
CA ILE A 115 -12.69 27.21 8.62
C ILE A 115 -12.38 26.31 9.81
N SER A 116 -11.41 26.69 10.65
CA SER A 116 -11.17 25.95 11.89
C SER A 116 -12.39 26.00 12.82
N ARG A 117 -12.71 24.89 13.50
CA ARG A 117 -13.82 24.83 14.48
C ARG A 117 -13.69 25.86 15.61
N LYS A 118 -12.45 26.20 15.98
CA LYS A 118 -12.14 27.17 17.04
C LYS A 118 -12.17 28.63 16.57
N ALA A 119 -12.37 28.89 15.28
CA ALA A 119 -12.39 30.25 14.75
C ALA A 119 -13.61 31.03 15.26
N THR A 120 -13.35 32.25 15.74
CA THR A 120 -14.36 33.27 16.10
C THR A 120 -14.67 34.24 14.96
N ARG A 121 -13.79 34.31 13.95
CA ARG A 121 -13.99 35.05 12.70
C ARG A 121 -13.53 34.23 11.50
N CYS A 122 -14.29 34.30 10.41
CA CYS A 122 -13.97 33.62 9.16
C CYS A 122 -12.79 34.29 8.45
N ALA A 123 -11.79 33.52 8.01
CA ALA A 123 -10.63 34.02 7.27
C ALA A 123 -10.95 34.45 5.83
N PHE A 124 -12.05 33.93 5.24
CA PHE A 124 -12.41 34.16 3.84
C PHE A 124 -13.38 35.33 3.66
N CYS A 125 -14.46 35.37 4.45
CA CYS A 125 -15.52 36.37 4.32
C CYS A 125 -15.58 37.37 5.48
N THR A 126 -14.69 37.24 6.48
CA THR A 126 -14.63 38.11 7.68
C THR A 126 -15.89 38.13 8.56
N SER A 127 -16.87 37.26 8.30
CA SER A 127 -18.05 37.13 9.15
C SER A 127 -17.69 36.64 10.55
N GLU A 128 -18.45 37.11 11.54
CA GLU A 128 -18.39 36.57 12.90
C GLU A 128 -19.07 35.21 12.94
N VAL A 129 -18.38 34.23 13.52
CA VAL A 129 -18.84 32.83 13.54
C VAL A 129 -18.68 32.29 14.95
N THR A 130 -19.70 31.60 15.45
CA THR A 130 -19.66 31.02 16.80
C THR A 130 -18.69 29.85 16.82
N PRO A 131 -17.68 29.81 17.73
CA PRO A 131 -16.75 28.70 17.83
C PRO A 131 -17.47 27.44 18.30
N GLU A 132 -17.24 26.32 17.62
CA GLU A 132 -17.86 25.04 17.93
C GLU A 132 -16.87 24.17 18.70
N LYS A 133 -17.25 23.67 19.88
CA LYS A 133 -16.37 22.80 20.67
C LYS A 133 -16.27 21.44 19.99
N SER A 134 -15.03 20.95 19.82
CA SER A 134 -14.73 19.59 19.39
C SER A 134 -15.31 18.60 20.41
N GLY A 135 -16.37 17.89 20.02
CA GLY A 135 -16.90 16.74 20.77
C GLY A 135 -16.03 15.52 20.59
#